data_AF-A0A537WBC0-F1
#
_entry.id   AF-A0A537WBC0-F1
#
_cell.length_a   1.000
_cell.length_b   1.000
_cell.length_c   1.000
_cell.angle_alpha   90.00
_cell.angle_beta   90.00
_cell.angle_gamma   90.00
#
_symmetry.space_group_name_H-M   'P 1'
#
loop_
_entity.id
_entity.type
_entity.pdbx_description
1 polymer ?
#
loop_
_entity_poly.entity_id
_entity_poly.type
_entity_poly.pdbx_seq_one_letter_code
_entity_poly.pdbx_strand_id
1 'polypeptide(L)'
;MRGSFLFLAGLVAMALSPWYGLAFMLLVIGGLGTAAFATMQTSLVLTEAPPAATSRVMGIVTMCIGTGPLGVLAIGLLADQIGPAPAILVMAGIGIAGLSWTWLRLGRSPV
;
A
#
# COMPACT_ATOMS: atom_id res chain seq x y z
N MET A 1 -9.48 -0.99 0.94
CA MET A 1 -8.86 0.19 1.62
C MET A 1 -8.34 -0.13 3.01
N ARG A 2 -9.10 -0.80 3.89
CA ARG A 2 -8.69 -1.07 5.29
C ARG A 2 -7.36 -1.85 5.42
N GLY A 3 -7.14 -2.88 4.61
CA GLY A 3 -5.87 -3.63 4.62
C GLY A 3 -4.64 -2.77 4.27
N SER A 4 -4.76 -1.90 3.26
CA SER A 4 -3.70 -0.98 2.85
C SER A 4 -3.36 0.03 3.93
N PHE A 5 -4.36 0.59 4.62
CA PHE A 5 -4.14 1.49 5.76
C PHE A 5 -3.44 0.77 6.91
N LEU A 6 -3.83 -0.48 7.23
CA LEU A 6 -3.18 -1.27 8.28
C LEU A 6 -1.70 -1.50 7.95
N PHE A 7 -1.39 -1.88 6.71
CA PHE A 7 -0.01 -2.07 6.26
C PHE A 7 0.82 -0.78 6.40
N LEU A 8 0.32 0.34 5.87
CA LEU A 8 1.05 1.61 5.89
C LEU A 8 1.22 2.18 7.31
N ALA A 9 0.20 2.07 8.16
CA ALA A 9 0.31 2.43 9.56
C ALA A 9 1.33 1.56 10.30
N GLY A 10 1.37 0.25 10.00
CA GLY A 10 2.37 -0.68 10.50
C GLY A 10 3.80 -0.29 10.10
N LEU A 11 4.01 0.14 8.85
CA LEU A 11 5.31 0.64 8.39
C LEU A 11 5.74 1.92 9.11
N VAL A 12 4.82 2.87 9.32
CA VAL A 12 5.11 4.11 10.07
C VAL A 12 5.51 3.78 11.50
N ALA A 13 4.74 2.92 12.17
CA ALA A 13 5.03 2.50 13.53
C ALA A 13 6.38 1.75 13.63
N MET A 14 6.68 0.90 12.65
CA MET A 14 7.94 0.17 12.60
C MET A 14 9.14 1.10 12.39
N ALA A 15 9.03 2.06 11.47
CA ALA A 15 10.11 3.03 11.21
C ALA A 15 10.45 3.91 12.43
N LEU A 16 9.46 4.14 13.31
CA LEU A 16 9.64 4.88 14.57
C LEU A 16 10.07 3.99 15.74
N SER A 17 10.10 2.67 15.57
CA SER A 17 10.36 1.74 16.67
C SER A 17 11.86 1.67 17.01
N PRO A 18 12.25 1.88 18.28
CA PRO A 18 13.64 1.78 18.69
C PRO A 18 14.10 0.34 19.01
N TRP A 19 13.17 -0.62 19.07
CA TRP A 19 13.42 -1.99 19.52
C TRP A 19 13.14 -2.99 18.41
N TYR A 20 14.11 -3.86 18.12
CA TYR A 20 13.99 -4.88 17.08
C TYR A 20 12.76 -5.79 17.25
N GLY A 21 12.50 -6.27 18.48
CA GLY A 21 11.36 -7.15 18.75
C GLY A 21 10.01 -6.48 18.45
N LEU A 22 9.89 -5.19 18.75
CA LEU A 22 8.69 -4.41 18.43
C LEU A 22 8.55 -4.21 16.91
N ALA A 23 9.65 -3.85 16.22
CA ALA A 23 9.68 -3.71 14.77
C ALA A 23 9.22 -5.00 14.06
N PHE A 24 9.70 -6.15 14.53
CA PHE A 24 9.33 -7.45 14.00
C PHE A 24 7.83 -7.72 14.15
N MET A 25 7.27 -7.51 15.35
CA MET A 25 5.84 -7.72 15.58
C MET A 25 4.97 -6.79 14.74
N LEU A 26 5.38 -5.53 14.59
CA LEU A 26 4.70 -4.57 13.72
C LEU A 26 4.73 -4.99 12.25
N LEU A 27 5.83 -5.58 11.76
CA LEU A 27 5.91 -6.12 10.41
C LEU A 27 5.03 -7.36 10.21
N VAL A 28 4.93 -8.25 11.21
CA VAL A 28 4.01 -9.40 11.17
C VAL A 28 2.57 -8.91 11.03
N ILE A 29 2.16 -7.92 11.83
CA ILE A 29 0.82 -7.31 11.74
C ILE A 29 0.65 -6.58 10.40
N GLY A 30 1.66 -5.86 9.93
CA GLY A 30 1.66 -5.21 8.62
C GLY A 30 1.45 -6.20 7.47
N GLY A 31 2.04 -7.39 7.56
CA GLY A 31 1.84 -8.49 6.61
C GLY A 31 0.38 -8.93 6.47
N LEU A 32 -0.38 -8.94 7.58
CA LEU A 32 -1.84 -9.18 7.53
C LEU A 32 -2.56 -8.09 6.73
N GLY A 33 -2.13 -6.84 6.83
CA GLY A 33 -2.64 -5.72 6.03
C GLY A 33 -2.41 -5.93 4.54
N THR A 34 -1.21 -6.36 4.15
CA THR A 34 -0.86 -6.70 2.76
C THR A 34 -1.70 -7.86 2.24
N ALA A 35 -1.87 -8.93 3.03
CA ALA A 35 -2.71 -10.06 2.66
C ALA A 35 -4.17 -9.64 2.45
N ALA A 36 -4.74 -8.87 3.39
CA ALA A 36 -6.09 -8.35 3.27
C ALA A 36 -6.26 -7.43 2.04
N PHE A 37 -5.25 -6.61 1.73
CA PHE A 37 -5.24 -5.78 0.54
C PHE A 37 -5.25 -6.62 -0.75
N ALA A 38 -4.34 -7.60 -0.87
CA ALA A 38 -4.22 -8.45 -2.06
C ALA A 38 -5.52 -9.25 -2.32
N THR A 39 -6.12 -9.80 -1.27
CA THR A 39 -7.39 -10.53 -1.36
C THR A 39 -8.53 -9.61 -1.79
N MET A 40 -8.73 -8.46 -1.12
CA MET A 40 -9.80 -7.52 -1.47
C MET A 40 -9.65 -6.96 -2.88
N GLN A 41 -8.42 -6.65 -3.31
CA GLN A 41 -8.14 -6.16 -4.66
C GLN A 41 -8.63 -7.15 -5.71
N THR A 42 -8.33 -8.43 -5.52
CA THR A 42 -8.77 -9.48 -6.45
C THR A 42 -10.29 -9.67 -6.41
N SER A 43 -10.87 -9.75 -5.20
CA SER A 43 -12.32 -9.91 -5.03
C SER A 43 -13.12 -8.78 -5.68
N LEU A 44 -12.71 -7.51 -5.49
CA LEU A 44 -13.39 -6.35 -6.08
C LEU A 44 -13.42 -6.42 -7.61
N VAL A 45 -12.31 -6.84 -8.24
CA VAL A 45 -12.29 -6.99 -9.70
C VAL A 45 -13.22 -8.09 -10.16
N LEU A 46 -13.31 -9.20 -9.42
CA LEU A 46 -14.18 -10.32 -9.77
C LEU A 46 -15.68 -10.02 -9.54
N THR A 47 -16.02 -9.20 -8.55
CA THR A 47 -17.42 -8.90 -8.21
C THR A 47 -17.97 -7.66 -8.92
N GLU A 48 -17.16 -6.62 -9.11
CA GLU A 48 -17.63 -5.33 -9.61
C GLU A 48 -17.34 -5.10 -11.09
N ALA A 49 -16.35 -5.80 -11.68
CA ALA A 49 -16.07 -5.64 -13.11
C ALA A 49 -17.12 -6.37 -13.96
N PRO A 50 -17.58 -5.78 -15.08
CA PRO A 50 -18.41 -6.48 -16.05
C PRO A 50 -17.72 -7.79 -16.51
N PRO A 51 -18.43 -8.91 -16.68
CA PRO A 51 -17.83 -10.21 -17.00
C PRO A 51 -16.92 -10.19 -18.24
N ALA A 52 -17.29 -9.38 -19.24
CA ALA A 52 -16.52 -9.22 -20.47
C ALA A 52 -15.21 -8.42 -20.31
N ALA A 53 -14.99 -7.78 -19.16
CA ALA A 53 -13.87 -6.88 -18.87
C ALA A 53 -13.00 -7.32 -17.69
N THR A 54 -13.43 -8.28 -16.87
CA THR A 54 -12.72 -8.74 -15.66
C THR A 54 -11.25 -9.05 -15.92
N SER A 55 -10.93 -9.78 -16.99
CA SER A 55 -9.54 -10.11 -17.37
C SER A 55 -8.73 -8.87 -17.77
N ARG A 56 -9.34 -7.91 -18.46
CA ARG A 56 -8.69 -6.63 -18.82
C ARG A 56 -8.39 -5.79 -17.58
N VAL A 57 -9.35 -5.71 -16.65
CA VAL A 57 -9.17 -4.98 -15.39
C VAL A 57 -8.06 -5.63 -14.55
N MET A 58 -8.03 -6.96 -14.44
CA MET A 58 -6.94 -7.67 -13.75
C MET A 58 -5.58 -7.49 -14.45
N GLY A 59 -5.58 -7.37 -15.77
CA GLY A 59 -4.39 -7.03 -16.56
C GLY A 59 -3.83 -5.64 -16.22
N ILE A 60 -4.70 -4.63 -16.09
CA ILE A 60 -4.31 -3.27 -15.67
C ILE A 60 -3.74 -3.29 -14.24
N VAL A 61 -4.41 -4.00 -13.32
CA VAL A 61 -3.93 -4.16 -11.94
C VAL A 61 -2.53 -4.77 -11.91
N THR A 62 -2.30 -5.83 -12.68
CA THR A 62 -0.97 -6.47 -12.79
C THR A 62 0.07 -5.52 -13.38
N MET A 63 -0.29 -4.74 -14.41
CA MET A 63 0.58 -3.72 -14.99
C MET A 63 0.98 -2.65 -13.96
N CYS A 64 0.04 -2.19 -13.13
CA CYS A 64 0.33 -1.28 -12.02
C CYS A 64 1.24 -1.91 -10.96
N ILE A 65 1.04 -3.18 -10.60
CA ILE A 65 1.96 -3.88 -9.68
C ILE A 65 3.38 -3.94 -10.29
N GLY A 66 3.46 -4.13 -11.62
CA GLY A 66 4.70 -4.12 -12.38
C GLY A 66 5.51 -2.83 -12.28
N THR A 67 4.92 -1.70 -11.83
CA THR A 67 5.67 -0.46 -11.57
C THR A 67 6.41 -0.47 -10.22
N GLY A 68 6.26 -1.52 -9.41
CA GLY A 68 6.93 -1.70 -8.11
C GLY A 68 8.43 -1.39 -8.10
N PRO A 69 9.23 -1.80 -9.11
CA PRO A 69 10.65 -1.46 -9.18
C PRO A 69 10.97 0.04 -9.14
N LEU A 70 10.08 0.90 -9.67
CA LEU A 70 10.25 2.36 -9.57
C LEU A 70 10.17 2.84 -8.12
N GLY A 71 9.27 2.25 -7.34
CA GLY A 71 9.18 2.52 -5.89
C GLY A 71 10.41 2.05 -5.13
N VAL A 72 10.97 0.88 -5.50
CA VAL A 72 12.22 0.36 -4.92
C VAL A 72 13.39 1.30 -5.21
N LEU A 73 13.51 1.81 -6.44
CA LEU A 73 14.54 2.79 -6.79
C LEU A 73 14.35 4.09 -6.00
N ALA A 74 13.12 4.60 -5.92
CA ALA A 74 12.81 5.84 -5.22
C ALA A 74 13.13 5.76 -3.71
N ILE A 75 12.72 4.69 -3.04
CA ILE A 75 13.02 4.51 -1.61
C ILE A 75 14.52 4.29 -1.37
N GLY A 76 15.21 3.59 -2.28
CA GLY A 76 16.66 3.41 -2.20
C GLY A 76 17.42 4.74 -2.26
N LEU A 77 17.08 5.60 -3.22
CA LEU A 77 17.67 6.94 -3.37
C LEU A 77 17.36 7.86 -2.18
N LEU A 78 16.16 7.75 -1.59
CA LEU A 78 15.83 8.47 -0.37
C LEU A 78 16.61 7.93 0.83
N ALA A 79 16.70 6.61 0.96
CA ALA A 79 17.40 5.97 2.08
C ALA A 79 18.90 6.32 2.08
N ASP A 80 19.51 6.46 0.91
CA ASP A 80 20.91 6.90 0.78
C ASP A 80 21.12 8.35 1.25
N GLN A 81 20.16 9.24 0.99
CA GLN A 81 20.28 10.66 1.32
C GLN A 81 19.90 11.02 2.76
N ILE A 82 18.79 10.44 3.26
CA ILE A 82 18.19 10.82 4.55
C ILE A 82 18.12 9.66 5.55
N GLY A 83 18.67 8.50 5.19
CA GLY A 83 18.67 7.29 6.00
C GLY A 83 17.40 6.43 5.82
N PRO A 84 17.45 5.15 6.24
CA PRO A 84 16.39 4.18 5.94
C PRO A 84 15.04 4.51 6.60
N ALA A 85 15.03 4.84 7.90
CA ALA A 85 13.78 5.07 8.63
C ALA A 85 13.02 6.31 8.13
N PRO A 86 13.64 7.49 7.92
CA PRO A 86 12.98 8.64 7.30
C PRO A 86 12.46 8.36 5.89
N ALA A 87 13.19 7.59 5.08
CA ALA A 87 12.75 7.20 3.74
C ALA A 87 11.46 6.36 3.77
N ILE A 88 11.38 5.39 4.69
CA ILE A 88 10.17 4.58 4.91
C ILE A 88 9.00 5.48 5.33
N LEU A 89 9.22 6.44 6.25
CA LEU A 89 8.18 7.36 6.70
C LEU A 89 7.64 8.24 5.56
N VAL A 90 8.52 8.78 4.71
CA VAL A 90 8.12 9.56 3.53
C VAL A 90 7.29 8.72 2.57
N MET A 91 7.77 7.51 2.23
CA MET A 91 7.05 6.61 1.31
C MET A 91 5.69 6.18 1.86
N ALA A 92 5.64 5.78 3.13
CA ALA A 92 4.39 5.40 3.79
C ALA A 92 3.42 6.59 3.88
N GLY A 93 3.93 7.79 4.18
CA GLY A 93 3.15 9.03 4.22
C GLY A 93 2.52 9.37 2.87
N ILE A 94 3.27 9.26 1.77
CA ILE A 94 2.74 9.44 0.41
C ILE A 94 1.62 8.44 0.11
N GLY A 95 1.83 7.17 0.48
CA GLY A 95 0.81 6.12 0.33
C GLY A 95 -0.49 6.43 1.10
N ILE A 96 -0.37 6.86 2.36
CA ILE A 96 -1.51 7.24 3.20
C ILE A 96 -2.23 8.47 2.62
N ALA A 97 -1.49 9.48 2.16
CA ALA A 97 -2.06 10.66 1.54
C ALA A 97 -2.85 10.30 0.26
N GLY A 98 -2.29 9.44 -0.60
CA GLY A 98 -2.96 8.95 -1.81
C GLY A 98 -4.22 8.15 -1.50
N LEU A 99 -4.18 7.25 -0.51
CA LEU A 99 -5.36 6.49 -0.09
C LEU A 99 -6.44 7.39 0.52
N SER A 100 -6.05 8.35 1.35
CA SER A 100 -6.99 9.30 1.96
C SER A 100 -7.65 10.16 0.89
N TRP A 101 -6.89 10.61 -0.10
CA TRP A 101 -7.40 11.37 -1.24
C TRP A 101 -8.41 10.58 -2.07
N THR A 102 -8.11 9.33 -2.40
CA THR A 102 -9.04 8.47 -3.15
C THR A 102 -10.31 8.18 -2.36
N TRP A 103 -10.19 7.91 -1.06
CA TRP A 103 -11.34 7.71 -0.17
C TRP A 103 -12.24 8.94 -0.10
N LEU A 104 -11.67 10.15 0.06
CA LEU A 104 -12.43 11.40 0.06
C LEU A 104 -13.12 11.68 -1.28
N ARG A 105 -12.52 11.27 -2.41
CA ARG A 105 -13.13 11.43 -3.73
C ARG A 105 -14.27 10.44 -3.97
N LEU A 106 -14.11 9.17 -3.59
CA LEU A 106 -15.20 8.18 -3.69
C LEU A 106 -16.36 8.49 -2.73
N GLY A 107 -16.08 9.03 -1.54
CA GLY A 107 -17.14 9.46 -0.61
C GLY A 107 -17.93 10.67 -1.09
N ARG A 108 -17.45 11.37 -2.13
CA ARG A 108 -18.08 12.56 -2.73
C ARG A 108 -18.71 12.31 -4.09
N SER A 109 -18.51 11.14 -4.70
CA SER A 109 -19.21 10.79 -5.93
C SER A 109 -20.65 10.38 -5.58
N PRO A 110 -21.68 11.07 -6.12
CA PRO A 110 -23.03 10.53 -6.08
C PRO A 110 -23.02 9.24 -6.89
N VAL A 111 -23.33 8.12 -6.24
CA VAL A 111 -23.50 6.82 -6.87
C VAL A 111 -24.85 6.77 -7.54
#